data_AF-A0A952L1G0-F1
#
_entry.id   AF-A0A952L1G0-F1
#
_cell.length_a   1.000
_cell.length_b   1.000
_cell.length_c   1.000
_cell.angle_alpha   90.00
_cell.angle_beta   90.00
_cell.angle_gamma   90.00
#
_symmetry.space_group_name_H-M   'P 1'
#
loop_
_entity.id
_entity.type
_entity.pdbx_description
1 polymer ?
#
loop_
_entity_poly.entity_id
_entity_poly.type
_entity_poly.pdbx_seq_one_letter_code
_entity_poly.pdbx_strand_id
1 'polypeptide(L)'
;MSKIKALMTAGGAALRSACSPFGPINLLVPRSGFTVHRGLCYGSDPRHKLDIYVPAGIKGPVPVLLFFYGGGWQGGNRGDYFAFGQAFASAGMVVAV
;
A
#
# COMPACT_ATOMS: atom_id res chain seq x y z
N MET A 1 -36.25 22.62 -42.04
CA MET A 1 -36.55 22.06 -40.70
C MET A 1 -35.31 21.27 -40.27
N SER A 2 -34.37 21.86 -39.50
CA SER A 2 -34.20 21.62 -38.04
C SER A 2 -34.10 20.12 -37.73
N LYS A 3 -33.04 19.50 -37.18
CA LYS A 3 -31.97 19.95 -36.26
C LYS A 3 -30.78 18.98 -36.27
N ILE A 4 -29.60 19.52 -35.99
CA ILE A 4 -28.39 18.85 -35.47
C ILE A 4 -28.69 18.21 -34.10
N LYS A 5 -28.24 16.96 -33.86
CA LYS A 5 -27.93 16.37 -32.53
C LYS A 5 -26.82 15.32 -32.72
N ALA A 6 -25.56 15.66 -32.45
CA ALA A 6 -24.88 15.55 -31.15
C ALA A 6 -24.21 14.17 -30.95
N LEU A 7 -22.94 14.12 -31.34
CA LEU A 7 -21.93 13.15 -30.94
C LEU A 7 -21.76 13.21 -29.40
N MET A 8 -22.08 12.13 -28.70
CA MET A 8 -21.74 11.99 -27.27
C MET A 8 -20.70 10.88 -27.09
N THR A 9 -19.47 11.35 -26.93
CA THR A 9 -18.30 10.68 -26.40
C THR A 9 -18.60 10.16 -24.99
N ALA A 10 -18.71 8.84 -24.82
CA ALA A 10 -18.65 8.19 -23.51
C ALA A 10 -17.21 7.77 -23.22
N GLY A 11 -16.32 8.75 -23.04
CA GLY A 11 -14.96 8.56 -22.54
C GLY A 11 -14.83 9.26 -21.20
N GLY A 12 -14.98 8.53 -20.08
CA GLY A 12 -14.87 9.17 -18.77
C GLY A 12 -15.23 8.28 -17.59
N ALA A 13 -14.35 7.31 -17.26
CA ALA A 13 -14.42 6.63 -15.96
C ALA A 13 -13.05 6.07 -15.52
N ALA A 14 -11.97 6.85 -15.63
CA ALA A 14 -10.65 6.42 -15.16
C ALA A 14 -9.85 7.57 -14.50
N LEU A 15 -10.48 8.34 -13.61
CA LEU A 15 -9.77 9.36 -12.82
C LEU A 15 -10.33 9.40 -11.39
N ARG A 16 -10.13 8.35 -10.59
CA ARG A 16 -10.37 8.40 -9.14
C ARG A 16 -9.21 7.93 -8.26
N SER A 17 -8.03 7.66 -8.82
CA SER A 17 -6.86 7.23 -8.00
C SER A 17 -5.60 8.08 -8.19
N ALA A 18 -5.69 9.23 -8.85
CA ALA A 18 -4.54 10.12 -9.04
C ALA A 18 -4.28 11.10 -7.88
N CYS A 19 -5.16 11.19 -6.88
CA CYS A 19 -5.05 12.19 -5.82
C CYS A 19 -4.45 11.66 -4.50
N SER A 20 -3.57 10.66 -4.56
CA SER A 20 -2.65 10.40 -3.45
C SER A 20 -1.33 11.10 -3.74
N PRO A 21 -0.86 12.01 -2.87
CA PRO A 21 0.41 12.72 -3.07
C PRO A 21 1.63 11.78 -3.15
N PHE A 22 1.46 10.49 -2.84
CA PHE A 22 2.50 9.46 -2.86
C PHE A 22 2.49 8.56 -4.11
N GLY A 23 1.54 8.73 -5.04
CA GLY A 23 1.42 7.88 -6.24
C GLY A 23 2.70 7.77 -7.08
N PRO A 24 3.31 8.89 -7.53
CA PRO A 24 4.46 8.82 -8.43
C PRO A 24 5.76 8.36 -7.74
N ILE A 25 5.97 8.66 -6.45
CA ILE A 25 7.21 8.27 -5.76
C ILE A 25 7.31 6.75 -5.53
N ASN A 26 6.16 6.08 -5.39
CA ASN A 26 6.08 4.63 -5.20
C ASN A 26 6.41 3.82 -6.47
N LEU A 27 6.52 4.46 -7.65
CA LEU A 27 6.85 3.77 -8.90
C LEU A 27 8.25 3.15 -8.91
N LEU A 28 9.15 3.69 -8.08
CA LEU A 28 10.55 3.26 -8.02
C LEU A 28 10.79 2.17 -6.95
N VAL A 29 9.77 1.80 -6.18
CA VAL A 29 9.90 0.81 -5.11
C VAL A 29 9.94 -0.62 -5.70
N PRO A 30 10.91 -1.46 -5.29
CA PRO A 30 10.97 -2.86 -5.74
C PRO A 30 9.67 -3.61 -5.44
N ARG A 31 9.18 -4.39 -6.40
CA ARG A 31 7.94 -5.17 -6.27
C ARG A 31 8.16 -6.64 -5.92
N SER A 32 9.42 -7.07 -5.79
CA SER A 32 9.84 -8.45 -5.59
C SER A 32 10.94 -8.53 -4.53
N GLY A 33 11.33 -9.76 -4.16
CA GLY A 33 12.37 -10.01 -3.15
C GLY A 33 11.84 -10.09 -1.72
N PHE A 34 10.53 -10.14 -1.54
CA PHE A 34 9.86 -10.32 -0.25
C PHE A 34 8.48 -10.97 -0.44
N THR A 35 7.90 -11.50 0.64
CA THR A 35 6.52 -11.95 0.75
C THR A 35 5.75 -11.07 1.73
N VAL A 36 4.42 -11.00 1.60
CA VAL A 36 3.57 -10.18 2.50
C VAL A 36 2.47 -11.03 3.09
N HIS A 37 2.39 -11.06 4.42
CA HIS A 37 1.29 -11.65 5.18
C HIS A 37 0.37 -10.52 5.66
N ARG A 38 -0.80 -10.40 5.04
CA ARG A 38 -1.73 -9.30 5.34
C ARG A 38 -2.74 -9.66 6.40
N GLY A 39 -3.09 -8.67 7.21
CA GLY A 39 -4.21 -8.75 8.16
C GLY A 39 -4.03 -9.78 9.27
N LEU A 40 -2.79 -10.04 9.70
CA LEU A 40 -2.51 -10.92 10.82
C LEU A 40 -3.04 -10.32 12.12
N CYS A 41 -3.79 -11.10 12.90
CA CYS A 41 -4.41 -10.63 14.14
C CYS A 41 -3.37 -10.59 15.25
N TYR A 42 -3.31 -9.50 16.01
CA TYR A 42 -2.52 -9.42 17.26
C TYR A 42 -3.39 -9.09 18.48
N GLY A 43 -4.70 -8.91 18.29
CA GLY A 43 -5.66 -8.67 19.36
C GLY A 43 -7.09 -8.89 18.89
N SER A 44 -8.03 -8.69 19.81
CA SER A 44 -9.46 -8.93 19.57
C SER A 44 -10.17 -7.82 18.79
N ASP A 45 -9.65 -6.58 18.83
CA ASP A 45 -10.24 -5.47 18.08
C ASP A 45 -10.12 -5.71 16.56
N PRO A 46 -11.14 -5.41 15.74
CA PRO A 46 -11.08 -5.58 14.28
C PRO A 46 -9.91 -4.84 13.61
N ARG A 47 -9.43 -3.73 14.20
CA ARG A 47 -8.27 -2.96 13.73
C ARG A 47 -6.94 -3.50 14.25
N HIS A 48 -6.90 -4.42 15.22
CA HIS A 48 -5.68 -5.07 15.71
C HIS A 48 -5.15 -6.09 14.68
N LYS A 49 -4.68 -5.56 13.56
CA LYS A 49 -4.22 -6.28 12.38
C LYS A 49 -2.89 -5.70 11.92
N LEU A 50 -1.96 -6.57 11.54
CA LEU A 50 -0.67 -6.20 10.96
C LEU A 50 -0.53 -6.76 9.54
N ASP A 51 0.14 -6.00 8.69
CA ASP A 51 0.72 -6.51 7.45
C ASP A 51 2.23 -6.72 7.69
N ILE A 52 2.70 -7.97 7.56
CA ILE A 52 4.10 -8.35 7.77
C ILE A 52 4.77 -8.63 6.42
N TYR A 53 5.81 -7.88 6.10
CA TYR A 53 6.64 -8.02 4.91
C TYR A 53 7.92 -8.76 5.30
N VAL A 54 8.20 -9.88 4.63
CA VAL A 54 9.30 -10.78 4.96
C VAL A 54 10.26 -10.86 3.77
N PRO A 55 11.53 -10.48 3.91
CA PRO A 55 12.50 -10.58 2.82
C PRO A 55 12.69 -12.03 2.38
N ALA A 56 12.95 -12.24 1.09
CA ALA A 56 13.29 -13.56 0.58
C ALA A 56 14.71 -13.96 1.02
N GLY A 57 14.96 -15.27 1.14
CA GLY A 57 16.32 -15.80 1.33
C GLY A 57 16.95 -15.53 2.70
N ILE A 58 16.15 -15.29 3.74
CA ILE A 58 16.62 -15.16 5.12
C ILE A 58 17.34 -16.45 5.55
N LYS A 59 18.59 -16.34 5.99
CA LYS A 59 19.41 -17.46 6.50
C LYS A 59 19.70 -17.38 8.00
N GLY A 60 19.25 -16.32 8.67
CA GLY A 60 19.51 -16.05 10.08
C GLY A 60 18.70 -14.85 10.57
N PRO A 61 18.96 -14.35 11.78
CA PRO A 61 18.26 -13.18 12.31
C PRO A 61 18.43 -11.95 11.40
N VAL A 62 17.33 -11.23 11.18
CA VAL A 62 17.30 -9.98 10.42
C VAL A 62 16.63 -8.89 11.25
N PRO A 63 16.96 -7.61 11.04
CA PRO A 63 16.29 -6.51 11.71
C PRO A 63 14.79 -6.50 11.43
N VAL A 64 14.03 -6.10 12.46
CA VAL A 64 12.58 -5.88 12.39
C VAL A 64 12.29 -4.39 12.49
N LEU A 65 11.59 -3.86 11.50
CA LEU A 65 11.10 -2.48 11.45
C LEU A 65 9.60 -2.50 11.76
N LEU A 66 9.21 -1.95 12.91
CA LEU A 66 7.80 -1.72 13.25
C LEU A 66 7.43 -0.28 12.91
N PHE A 67 6.45 -0.12 12.02
CA PHE A 67 6.01 1.20 11.56
C PHE A 67 4.57 1.49 12.00
N PHE A 68 4.42 2.56 12.79
CA PHE A 68 3.11 3.07 13.19
C PHE A 68 2.68 4.17 12.24
N TYR A 69 1.60 3.94 11.49
CA TYR A 69 1.07 4.92 10.54
C TYR A 69 0.36 6.08 11.24
N GLY A 70 0.28 7.21 10.54
CA GLY A 70 -0.38 8.43 11.01
C GLY A 70 -1.91 8.39 10.87
N GLY A 71 -2.53 9.56 10.85
CA GLY A 71 -3.99 9.70 10.78
C GLY A 71 -4.61 10.38 12.02
N GLY A 72 -3.78 11.01 12.85
CA GLY A 72 -4.25 11.85 13.95
C GLY A 72 -5.15 11.13 14.94
N TRP A 73 -4.96 9.82 15.12
CA TRP A 73 -5.77 8.95 16.00
C TRP A 73 -7.27 8.86 15.64
N GLN A 74 -7.68 9.46 14.53
CA GLN A 74 -9.06 9.48 14.06
C GLN A 74 -9.25 8.63 12.80
N GLY A 75 -8.16 8.27 12.12
CA GLY A 75 -8.20 7.50 10.89
C GLY A 75 -6.86 6.86 10.54
N GLY A 76 -6.69 6.53 9.26
CA GLY A 76 -5.51 5.85 8.72
C GLY A 76 -5.71 4.35 8.53
N ASN A 77 -4.95 3.78 7.59
CA ASN A 77 -4.98 2.37 7.24
C ASN A 77 -3.57 1.88 6.90
N ARG A 78 -3.16 0.73 7.46
CA ARG A 78 -1.89 0.06 7.14
C ARG A 78 -1.67 -0.16 5.64
N GLY A 79 -2.74 -0.37 4.88
CA GLY A 79 -2.71 -0.58 3.44
C GLY A 79 -2.22 0.62 2.63
N ASP A 80 -2.39 1.84 3.16
CA ASP A 80 -1.93 3.07 2.52
C ASP A 80 -0.40 3.15 2.44
N TYR A 81 0.28 2.37 3.28
CA TYR A 81 1.74 2.34 3.43
C TYR A 81 2.37 1.07 2.82
N PHE A 82 1.69 0.44 1.86
CA PHE A 82 2.21 -0.75 1.20
C PHE A 82 3.63 -0.56 0.64
N ALA A 83 3.87 0.53 -0.09
CA ALA A 83 5.17 0.84 -0.69
C ALA A 83 6.28 1.04 0.36
N PHE A 84 5.95 1.51 1.56
CA PHE A 84 6.91 1.59 2.67
C PHE A 84 7.37 0.19 3.08
N GLY A 85 6.43 -0.73 3.30
CA GLY A 85 6.73 -2.13 3.61
C GLY A 85 7.57 -2.80 2.52
N GLN A 86 7.24 -2.57 1.25
CA GLN A 86 8.00 -3.10 0.11
C GLN A 86 9.45 -2.60 0.09
N ALA A 87 9.66 -1.29 0.28
CA ALA A 87 10.99 -0.69 0.19
C ALA A 87 11.95 -1.31 1.21
N PHE A 88 11.56 -1.34 2.49
CA PHE A 88 12.43 -1.87 3.55
C PHE A 88 12.53 -3.40 3.51
N ALA A 89 11.47 -4.11 3.11
CA ALA A 89 11.56 -5.56 2.92
C ALA A 89 12.49 -5.94 1.78
N SER A 90 12.46 -5.22 0.66
CA SER A 90 13.42 -5.42 -0.43
C SER A 90 14.87 -5.12 -0.04
N ALA A 91 15.07 -4.33 1.02
CA ALA A 91 16.38 -4.04 1.60
C ALA A 91 16.82 -5.04 2.70
N GLY A 92 16.06 -6.12 2.94
CA GLY A 92 16.45 -7.20 3.85
C GLY A 92 15.94 -7.07 5.29
N MET A 93 14.98 -6.18 5.56
CA MET A 93 14.32 -6.06 6.87
C MET A 93 12.97 -6.78 6.89
N VAL A 94 12.62 -7.41 8.01
CA VAL A 94 11.21 -7.73 8.26
C VAL A 94 10.50 -6.43 8.62
N VAL A 95 9.36 -6.14 7.99
CA VAL A 95 8.60 -4.92 8.26
C VAL A 95 7.21 -5.28 8.74
N ALA A 96 6.77 -4.68 9.84
CA ALA A 96 5.40 -4.79 10.34
C ALA A 96 4.75 -3.40 10.29
N VAL A 97 3.57 -3.33 9.66
CA VAL A 97 2.74 -2.12 9.54
C VAL A 97 1.34 -2.36 10.08
#